data_AF-A0A1D8AF42-F1
#
_entry.id   AF-A0A1D8AF42-F1
#
_cell.length_a   1.000
_cell.length_b   1.000
_cell.length_c   1.000
_cell.angle_alpha   90.00
_cell.angle_beta   90.00
_cell.angle_gamma   90.00
#
_symmetry.space_group_name_H-M   'P 1'
#
loop_
_entity.id
_entity.type
_entity.pdbx_description
1 polymer ?
#
loop_
_entity_poly.entity_id
_entity_poly.type
_entity_poly.pdbx_seq_one_letter_code
_entity_poly.pdbx_strand_id
1 'polypeptide(L)'
;MTYDVQLSALAIEDLITLHQWVSAETDLPTANGYLARIEERIAGLADFPHRGSPRDDLIAGLRTLTFERRVLIAYTVDMAIVTVQRIISGSRDLVAALHNS
;
A
#
# COMPACT_ATOMS: atom_id res chain seq x y z
N MET A 1 2.02 22.34 -4.12
CA MET A 1 1.23 21.64 -5.16
C MET A 1 0.91 20.28 -4.60
N THR A 2 -0.36 19.90 -4.55
CA THR A 2 -0.80 18.63 -3.98
C THR A 2 -0.99 17.63 -5.11
N TYR A 3 -0.46 16.41 -4.95
CA TYR A 3 -0.65 15.33 -5.92
C TYR A 3 -2.03 14.70 -5.73
N ASP A 4 -2.65 14.25 -6.82
CA ASP A 4 -3.84 13.38 -6.74
C ASP A 4 -3.40 11.96 -6.39
N VAL A 5 -4.11 11.30 -5.47
CA VAL A 5 -3.77 9.95 -5.03
C VAL A 5 -4.86 9.00 -5.49
N GLN A 6 -4.45 8.02 -6.30
CA GLN A 6 -5.33 7.05 -6.91
C GLN A 6 -4.94 5.64 -6.48
N LEU A 7 -5.93 4.77 -6.33
CA LEU A 7 -5.73 3.34 -6.07
C LEU A 7 -5.97 2.56 -7.35
N SER A 8 -5.07 1.64 -7.68
CA SER A 8 -5.34 0.62 -8.69
C SER A 8 -6.44 -0.33 -8.18
N ALA A 9 -7.06 -1.08 -9.09
CA ALA A 9 -8.01 -2.14 -8.71
C ALA A 9 -7.37 -3.17 -7.76
N LEU A 10 -6.11 -3.55 -8.01
CA LEU A 10 -5.36 -4.48 -7.16
C LEU A 10 -5.09 -3.91 -5.77
N ALA A 11 -4.80 -2.61 -5.66
CA ALA A 11 -4.61 -1.97 -4.36
C ALA A 11 -5.92 -1.94 -3.55
N ILE A 12 -7.08 -1.80 -4.20
CA ILE A 12 -8.39 -1.88 -3.55
C ILE A 12 -8.64 -3.31 -3.06
N GLU A 13 -8.38 -4.32 -3.88
CA GLU A 13 -8.48 -5.74 -3.48
C GLU A 13 -7.56 -6.07 -2.30
N ASP A 14 -6.33 -5.55 -2.32
CA ASP A 14 -5.38 -5.70 -1.22
C ASP A 14 -5.91 -5.08 0.09
N LEU A 15 -6.53 -3.88 0.06
CA LEU A 15 -7.16 -3.26 1.24
C LEU A 15 -8.31 -4.09 1.79
N ILE A 16 -9.20 -4.57 0.92
CA ILE A 16 -10.34 -5.42 1.31
C ILE A 16 -9.81 -6.68 1.99
N THR A 17 -8.81 -7.31 1.38
CA THR A 17 -8.19 -8.53 1.88
C THR A 17 -7.52 -8.31 3.24
N LEU A 18 -6.83 -7.19 3.40
CA LEU A 18 -6.20 -6.79 4.65
C LEU A 18 -7.25 -6.54 5.75
N HIS A 19 -8.33 -5.83 5.45
CA HIS A 19 -9.41 -5.55 6.39
C HIS A 19 -10.11 -6.81 6.88
N GLN A 20 -10.42 -7.74 5.98
CA GLN A 20 -11.01 -9.04 6.32
C GLN A 20 -10.12 -9.84 7.27
N TRP A 21 -8.81 -9.86 7.00
CA TRP A 21 -7.84 -10.55 7.84
C TRP A 21 -7.74 -9.92 9.24
N VAL A 22 -7.58 -8.59 9.33
CA VAL A 22 -7.50 -7.91 10.64
C VAL A 22 -8.81 -8.09 11.43
N SER A 23 -9.96 -8.05 10.77
CA SER A 23 -11.27 -8.28 11.40
C SER A 23 -11.47 -9.70 11.90
N ALA A 24 -10.75 -10.68 11.36
CA ALA A 24 -10.77 -12.06 11.83
C ALA A 24 -9.89 -12.28 13.07
N GLU A 25 -8.84 -11.48 13.25
CA GLU A 25 -7.87 -11.61 14.34
C GLU A 25 -8.12 -10.64 15.51
N THR A 26 -8.93 -9.60 15.30
CA THR A 26 -9.13 -8.50 16.26
C THR A 26 -10.60 -8.10 16.34
N ASP A 27 -10.95 -7.25 17.31
CA ASP A 27 -12.27 -6.64 17.34
C ASP A 27 -12.47 -5.61 16.22
N LEU A 28 -13.73 -5.36 15.86
CA LEU A 28 -14.08 -4.46 14.75
C LEU A 28 -13.52 -3.03 14.91
N PRO A 29 -13.51 -2.41 16.10
CA PRO A 29 -12.86 -1.11 16.29
C PRO A 29 -11.36 -1.12 15.98
N THR A 30 -10.64 -2.17 16.40
CA THR A 30 -9.21 -2.32 16.11
C THR A 30 -8.96 -2.48 14.62
N ALA A 31 -9.78 -3.29 13.93
CA ALA A 31 -9.67 -3.48 12.49
C ALA A 31 -9.91 -2.19 11.70
N ASN A 32 -10.95 -1.43 12.07
CA ASN A 32 -11.24 -0.16 11.43
C ASN A 32 -10.15 0.89 11.70
N GLY A 33 -9.62 0.94 12.93
CA GLY A 33 -8.49 1.82 13.27
C GLY A 33 -7.21 1.46 12.53
N TYR A 34 -6.98 0.18 12.25
CA TYR A 34 -5.88 -0.25 11.41
C TYR A 34 -6.04 0.22 9.95
N LEU A 35 -7.25 0.07 9.39
CA LEU A 35 -7.56 0.52 8.03
C LEU A 35 -7.45 2.05 7.88
N ALA A 36 -7.99 2.81 8.83
CA ALA A 36 -7.90 4.27 8.79
C ALA A 36 -6.44 4.77 8.74
N ARG A 37 -5.54 4.16 9.51
CA ARG A 37 -4.12 4.55 9.55
C ARG A 37 -3.37 4.21 8.26
N ILE A 38 -3.76 3.16 7.53
CA ILE A 38 -3.17 2.89 6.21
C ILE A 38 -3.70 3.85 5.15
N GLU A 39 -4.99 4.22 5.22
CA GLU A 39 -5.58 5.24 4.34
C GLU A 39 -4.93 6.61 4.58
N GLU A 40 -4.74 7.03 5.83
CA GLU A 40 -3.99 8.25 6.18
C GLU A 40 -2.55 8.20 5.65
N ARG A 41 -1.92 7.02 5.71
CA ARG A 41 -0.56 6.85 5.20
C ARG A 41 -0.50 7.04 3.69
N ILE A 42 -1.50 6.56 2.95
CA ILE A 42 -1.64 6.71 1.50
C ILE A 42 -1.97 8.17 1.15
N ALA A 43 -2.92 8.78 1.86
CA ALA A 43 -3.31 10.18 1.66
C ALA A 43 -2.13 11.13 1.82
N GLY A 44 -1.24 10.89 2.78
CA GLY A 44 -0.02 11.67 2.96
C GLY A 44 1.01 11.58 1.82
N LEU A 45 0.78 10.75 0.78
CA LEU A 45 1.56 10.79 -0.46
C LEU A 45 1.18 11.99 -1.34
N ALA A 46 0.01 12.59 -1.13
CA ALA A 46 -0.42 13.79 -1.84
C ALA A 46 0.53 14.97 -1.59
N ASP A 47 1.00 15.11 -0.35
CA ASP A 47 1.94 16.16 0.06
C ASP A 47 3.41 15.76 -0.15
N PHE A 48 3.71 14.47 0.00
CA PHE A 48 5.07 13.94 0.00
C PHE A 48 5.21 12.71 -0.90
N PRO A 49 5.00 12.85 -2.23
CA PRO A 49 4.98 11.71 -3.16
C PRO A 49 6.34 11.01 -3.27
N HIS A 50 7.45 11.69 -2.97
CA HIS A 50 8.79 11.12 -3.12
C HIS A 50 9.39 10.57 -1.81
N ARG A 51 8.61 10.45 -0.73
CA ARG A 51 9.08 9.96 0.59
C ARG A 51 9.40 8.47 0.65
N GLY A 52 8.93 7.69 -0.32
CA GLY A 52 9.24 6.25 -0.39
C GLY A 52 10.68 6.00 -0.81
N SER A 53 11.11 4.74 -0.69
CA SER A 53 12.36 4.29 -1.29
C SER A 53 12.15 4.04 -2.79
N PRO A 54 12.98 4.59 -3.68
CA PRO A 54 12.92 4.24 -5.10
C PRO A 54 13.24 2.76 -5.28
N ARG A 55 12.51 2.11 -6.20
CA ARG A 55 12.69 0.72 -6.62
C ARG A 55 12.79 0.60 -8.14
N ASP A 56 13.56 1.52 -8.72
CA ASP A 56 13.88 1.55 -10.14
C ASP A 56 14.62 0.27 -10.60
N ASP A 57 15.19 -0.49 -9.65
CA ASP A 57 15.75 -1.83 -9.85
C ASP A 57 14.71 -2.86 -10.29
N LEU A 58 13.44 -2.66 -9.94
CA LEU A 58 12.34 -3.55 -10.31
C LEU A 58 11.53 -3.00 -11.48
N ILE A 59 11.06 -1.76 -11.35
CA ILE A 59 10.20 -1.08 -12.33
C ILE A 59 10.56 0.40 -12.27
N ALA A 60 10.81 1.02 -13.41
CA ALA A 60 11.13 2.45 -13.48
C ALA A 60 10.01 3.31 -12.87
N GLY A 61 10.38 4.23 -11.97
CA GLY A 61 9.42 5.13 -11.30
C GLY A 61 8.66 4.47 -10.14
N LEU A 62 8.91 3.19 -9.85
CA LEU A 62 8.33 2.49 -8.71
C LEU A 62 8.97 2.99 -7.42
N ARG A 63 8.12 3.17 -6.40
CA ARG A 63 8.51 3.58 -5.06
C ARG A 63 7.80 2.71 -4.06
N THR A 64 8.47 2.43 -2.95
CA THR A 64 7.88 1.65 -1.87
C THR A 64 7.95 2.38 -0.54
N LEU A 65 6.95 2.13 0.30
CA LEU A 65 6.88 2.69 1.64
C LEU A 65 6.38 1.62 2.60
N THR A 66 7.09 1.45 3.72
CA THR A 66 6.65 0.52 4.77
C THR A 66 5.72 1.22 5.76
N PHE A 67 4.61 0.56 6.06
CA PHE A 67 3.67 0.90 7.12
C PHE A 67 3.76 -0.16 8.23
N GLU A 68 3.96 0.31 9.47
CA GLU A 68 4.01 -0.50 10.69
C GLU A 68 4.90 -1.74 10.63
N ARG A 69 5.97 -1.69 9.80
CA ARG A 69 6.91 -2.80 9.57
C ARG A 69 6.25 -4.10 9.06
N ARG A 70 4.99 -4.04 8.63
CA ARG A 70 4.18 -5.20 8.23
C ARG A 70 3.59 -5.08 6.84
N VAL A 71 3.36 -3.85 6.38
CA VAL A 71 2.72 -3.60 5.08
C VAL A 71 3.67 -2.80 4.19
N LEU A 72 3.85 -3.24 2.96
CA LEU A 72 4.59 -2.58 1.91
C LEU A 72 3.60 -1.96 0.94
N ILE A 73 3.62 -0.63 0.82
CA ILE A 73 2.82 0.12 -0.14
C ILE A 73 3.71 0.37 -1.35
N ALA A 74 3.33 -0.17 -2.50
CA ALA A 74 4.04 0.01 -3.78
C ALA A 74 3.25 1.00 -4.64
N TYR A 75 3.90 2.03 -5.14
CA TYR A 75 3.25 3.10 -5.89
C TYR A 75 4.18 3.74 -6.91
N THR A 76 3.61 4.41 -7.90
CA THR A 76 4.31 5.20 -8.90
C THR A 76 3.95 6.67 -8.76
N VAL A 77 4.83 7.55 -9.19
CA VAL A 77 4.58 9.00 -9.26
C VAL A 77 4.81 9.43 -10.69
N ASP A 78 3.76 9.94 -11.34
CA ASP A 78 3.85 10.50 -12.68
C ASP A 78 3.11 11.84 -12.74
N MET A 79 3.76 12.85 -13.33
CA MET A 79 3.28 14.23 -13.39
C MET A 79 2.86 14.77 -12.00
N ALA A 80 1.55 14.76 -11.71
CA ALA A 80 0.96 15.19 -10.44
C ALA A 80 0.03 14.11 -9.84
N ILE A 81 0.23 12.85 -10.24
CA ILE A 81 -0.58 11.70 -9.81
C ILE A 81 0.32 10.68 -9.10
N VAL A 82 -0.11 10.27 -7.93
CA VAL A 82 0.41 9.10 -7.22
C VAL A 82 -0.55 7.95 -7.43
N THR A 83 -0.10 6.88 -8.08
CA THR A 83 -0.91 5.68 -8.24
C THR A 83 -0.39 4.59 -7.32
N VAL A 84 -1.16 4.23 -6.29
CA VAL A 84 -0.88 3.07 -5.46
C VAL A 84 -1.20 1.81 -6.24
N GLN A 85 -0.16 1.03 -6.53
CA GLN A 85 -0.24 -0.16 -7.36
C GLN A 85 -0.64 -1.39 -6.54
N ARG A 86 -0.02 -1.58 -5.36
CA ARG A 86 -0.23 -2.74 -4.48
C ARG A 86 -0.05 -2.36 -3.01
N ILE A 87 -0.71 -3.09 -2.12
CA ILE A 87 -0.60 -3.00 -0.66
C ILE A 87 -0.35 -4.40 -0.09
N ILE A 88 0.90 -4.69 0.20
CA ILE A 88 1.41 -6.04 0.39
C ILE A 88 1.67 -6.26 1.88
N SER A 89 0.94 -7.17 2.53
CA SER A 89 1.27 -7.57 3.91
C SER A 89 2.32 -8.69 3.92
N GLY A 90 3.38 -8.51 4.71
CA GLY A 90 4.57 -9.38 4.74
C GLY A 90 4.32 -10.81 5.20
N SER A 91 3.12 -11.14 5.72
CA SER A 91 2.73 -12.51 6.05
C SER A 91 2.05 -13.25 4.89
N ARG A 92 1.52 -12.56 3.87
CA ARG A 92 0.70 -13.21 2.81
C ARG A 92 1.36 -13.21 1.43
N ASP A 93 1.97 -12.12 1.01
CA ASP A 93 2.38 -11.99 -0.39
C ASP A 93 3.80 -12.49 -0.70
N LEU A 94 4.70 -12.63 0.28
CA LEU A 94 6.00 -13.26 0.01
C LEU A 94 5.83 -14.76 -0.30
N VAL A 95 4.90 -15.44 0.38
CA VAL A 95 4.63 -16.87 0.16
C VAL A 95 3.82 -17.11 -1.11
N ALA A 96 2.88 -16.22 -1.44
CA ALA A 96 2.09 -16.29 -2.67
C ALA A 96 2.89 -15.90 -3.93
N ALA A 97 3.79 -14.90 -3.83
CA ALA A 97 4.66 -14.50 -4.95
C ALA A 97 5.80 -15.50 -5.25
N LEU A 98 6.08 -16.44 -4.35
CA LEU A 98 7.11 -17.48 -4.53
C LEU A 98 6.58 -18.82 -5.08
N HIS A 99 5.28 -18.94 -5.40
CA HIS A 99 4.67 -20.21 -5.86
C HIS A 99 4.13 -20.20 -7.30
N ASN A 100 4.43 -19.20 -8.13
CA ASN A 100 4.11 -19.25 -9.55
C ASN A 100 5.38 -19.04 -10.39
N SER A 101 6.05 -20.15 -10.71
CA SER A 101 7.09 -20.29 -11.74
C SER A 101 6.79 -21.54 -12.54
#